data_AF-A0A2G8HTC0-F1
#
_entry.id   AF-A0A2G8HTC0-F1
#
_cell.length_a   1.000
_cell.length_b   1.000
_cell.length_c   1.000
_cell.angle_alpha   90.00
_cell.angle_beta   90.00
_cell.angle_gamma   90.00
#
_symmetry.space_group_name_H-M   'P 1'
#
loop_
_entity.id
_entity.type
_entity.pdbx_description
1 polymer ?
#
loop_
_entity_poly.entity_id
_entity_poly.type
_entity_poly.pdbx_seq_one_letter_code
_entity_poly.pdbx_strand_id
1 'polypeptide(L)'
;MDANNNTPSGVFINGKAQIIEMLQIMPEEEKATLFRNIQKRNPQLAAELLEKSISFNDIYKLNEFDLQTLCRNVHSGVFGVAIRACTLEFQKKALSTLPREYAEKSYHAMKARLNNENDSISKAREKIVQVIATLNRRQQIKLN
;
A
#
# COMPACT_ATOMS: atom_id res chain seq x y z
N MET A 1 36.69 -44.23 -5.73
CA MET A 1 36.36 -43.14 -6.67
C MET A 1 35.08 -43.63 -7.31
N ASP A 2 33.88 -43.17 -6.94
CA ASP A 2 33.43 -41.78 -6.97
C ASP A 2 32.41 -41.47 -5.87
N ALA A 3 32.55 -40.29 -5.24
CA ALA A 3 31.62 -39.77 -4.25
C ALA A 3 30.48 -39.04 -4.96
N ASN A 4 29.26 -39.57 -4.82
CA ASN A 4 28.05 -38.96 -5.34
C ASN A 4 27.61 -37.81 -4.43
N ASN A 5 28.04 -36.59 -4.75
CA ASN A 5 27.64 -35.36 -4.05
C ASN A 5 26.21 -34.98 -4.44
N ASN A 6 25.22 -35.61 -3.79
CA ASN A 6 23.84 -35.17 -3.86
C ASN A 6 23.62 -34.04 -2.85
N THR A 7 24.06 -32.84 -3.18
CA THR A 7 23.76 -31.63 -2.40
C THR A 7 22.26 -31.38 -2.51
N PRO A 8 21.47 -31.40 -1.42
CA PRO A 8 20.07 -31.04 -1.51
C PRO A 8 20.00 -29.58 -1.95
N SER A 9 19.50 -29.34 -3.15
CA SER A 9 19.12 -28.02 -3.64
C SER A 9 18.05 -27.48 -2.69
N GLY A 10 18.51 -26.80 -1.63
CA GLY A 10 17.66 -26.10 -0.69
C GLY A 10 16.83 -25.12 -1.47
N VAL A 11 15.54 -25.41 -1.59
CA VAL A 11 14.57 -24.48 -2.13
C VAL A 11 14.61 -23.27 -1.21
N PHE A 12 15.26 -22.19 -1.66
CA PHE A 12 15.14 -20.88 -1.02
C PHE A 12 13.72 -20.40 -1.27
N ILE A 13 12.77 -20.90 -0.48
CA ILE A 13 11.46 -20.29 -0.35
C ILE A 13 11.74 -18.94 0.30
N ASN A 14 11.53 -17.85 -0.44
CA ASN A 14 11.61 -16.50 0.11
C ASN A 14 10.40 -16.29 1.04
N GLY A 15 10.40 -16.97 2.19
CA GLY A 15 9.28 -17.02 3.12
C GLY A 15 8.87 -15.63 3.60
N LYS A 16 9.82 -14.67 3.65
CA LYS A 16 9.49 -13.26 3.93
C LYS A 16 8.55 -12.67 2.88
N ALA A 17 8.80 -12.87 1.58
CA ALA A 17 7.96 -12.33 0.52
C ALA A 17 6.54 -12.94 0.53
N GLN A 18 6.44 -14.27 0.68
CA GLN A 18 5.14 -14.95 0.79
C GLN A 18 4.34 -14.50 2.02
N ILE A 19 5.00 -14.32 3.17
CA ILE A 19 4.34 -13.80 4.37
C ILE A 19 3.83 -12.37 4.14
N ILE A 20 4.57 -11.53 3.42
CA ILE A 20 4.14 -10.15 3.12
C ILE A 20 2.90 -10.14 2.23
N GLU A 21 2.89 -10.90 1.14
CA GLU A 21 1.70 -11.00 0.27
C GLU A 21 0.50 -11.51 1.05
N MET A 22 0.68 -12.55 1.87
CA MET A 22 -0.36 -13.06 2.76
C MET A 22 -0.89 -11.99 3.71
N LEU A 23 0.00 -11.19 4.33
CA LEU A 23 -0.37 -10.11 5.24
C LEU A 23 -1.09 -8.93 4.55
N GLN A 24 -0.91 -8.74 3.24
CA GLN A 24 -1.59 -7.69 2.48
C GLN A 24 -3.04 -8.05 2.15
N ILE A 25 -3.35 -9.35 2.05
CA ILE A 25 -4.71 -9.84 1.75
C ILE A 25 -5.46 -10.37 2.98
N MET A 26 -4.78 -10.52 4.11
CA MET A 26 -5.34 -11.03 5.36
C MET A 26 -6.38 -10.06 5.97
N PRO A 27 -7.48 -10.56 6.55
CA PRO A 27 -8.42 -9.76 7.32
C PRO A 27 -7.75 -9.02 8.48
N GLU A 28 -8.25 -7.83 8.81
CA GLU A 28 -7.65 -6.93 9.80
C GLU A 28 -7.53 -7.57 11.20
N GLU A 29 -8.55 -8.30 11.65
CA GLU A 29 -8.57 -8.98 12.96
C GLU A 29 -7.51 -10.09 13.08
N GLU A 30 -7.38 -10.90 12.03
CA GLU A 30 -6.38 -11.96 11.95
C GLU A 30 -4.97 -11.37 11.89
N LYS A 31 -4.79 -10.32 11.08
CA LYS A 31 -3.55 -9.57 10.94
C LYS A 31 -3.12 -8.99 12.28
N ALA A 32 -4.02 -8.35 13.02
CA ALA A 32 -3.75 -7.80 14.34
C ALA A 32 -3.34 -8.87 15.36
N THR A 33 -4.01 -10.03 15.35
CA THR A 33 -3.69 -11.16 16.24
C THR A 33 -2.30 -11.73 15.94
N LEU A 34 -1.98 -11.92 14.65
CA LEU A 34 -0.68 -12.39 14.20
C LEU A 34 0.43 -11.40 14.57
N PHE A 35 0.25 -10.11 14.29
CA PHE A 35 1.22 -9.07 14.64
C PHE A 35 1.46 -8.99 16.15
N ARG A 36 0.42 -9.09 16.98
CA ARG A 36 0.56 -9.08 18.45
C ARG A 36 1.45 -10.24 18.94
N ASN A 37 1.32 -11.41 18.33
CA ASN A 37 2.13 -12.57 18.67
C ASN A 37 3.58 -12.45 18.16
N ILE A 38 3.78 -11.92 16.95
CA ILE A 38 5.12 -11.66 16.40
C ILE A 38 5.83 -10.60 17.24
N GLN A 39 5.15 -9.50 17.59
CA GLN A 39 5.71 -8.40 18.36
C GLN A 39 6.24 -8.83 19.73
N LYS A 40 5.54 -9.75 20.43
CA LYS A 40 5.98 -10.32 21.71
C LYS A 40 7.29 -11.11 21.60
N ARG A 41 7.54 -11.76 20.44
CA ARG A 41 8.70 -12.63 20.22
C ARG A 41 9.85 -11.90 19.54
N ASN A 42 9.54 -11.04 18.58
CA ASN A 42 10.50 -10.29 17.78
C ASN A 42 9.87 -8.95 17.33
N PRO A 43 10.04 -7.87 18.11
CA PRO A 43 9.46 -6.57 17.81
C PRO A 43 10.06 -5.93 16.54
N GLN A 44 11.33 -6.20 16.22
CA GLN A 44 11.98 -5.69 15.02
C GLN A 44 11.35 -6.29 13.75
N LEU A 45 11.14 -7.61 13.75
CA LEU A 45 10.46 -8.29 12.63
C LEU A 45 9.01 -7.83 12.48
N ALA A 46 8.30 -7.61 13.58
CA ALA A 46 6.94 -7.07 13.54
C ALA A 46 6.91 -5.69 12.88
N ALA A 47 7.85 -4.81 13.20
CA ALA A 47 7.95 -3.49 12.57
C ALA A 47 8.25 -3.59 11.05
N GLU A 48 9.22 -4.43 10.66
CA GLU A 48 9.54 -4.68 9.24
C GLU A 48 8.34 -5.22 8.46
N LEU A 49 7.62 -6.19 9.03
CA LEU A 49 6.46 -6.80 8.38
C LEU A 49 5.28 -5.83 8.31
N LEU A 50 5.04 -5.02 9.35
CA LEU A 50 3.97 -4.05 9.36
C LEU A 50 4.16 -3.04 8.23
N GLU A 51 5.37 -2.50 8.11
CA GLU A 51 5.73 -1.58 7.05
C GLU A 51 5.54 -2.19 5.64
N LYS A 52 5.96 -3.43 5.45
CA LYS A 52 5.82 -4.12 4.16
C LYS A 52 4.39 -4.60 3.88
N SER A 53 3.56 -4.71 4.91
CA SER A 53 2.15 -5.11 4.79
C SER A 53 1.21 -3.98 4.40
N ILE A 54 1.74 -2.75 4.23
CA ILE A 54 0.96 -1.60 3.75
C ILE A 54 0.52 -1.90 2.31
N SER A 55 -0.76 -1.69 2.07
CA SER A 55 -1.44 -1.95 0.81
C SER A 55 -2.17 -0.68 0.35
N PHE A 56 -2.69 -0.69 -0.87
CA PHE A 56 -3.49 0.44 -1.34
C PHE A 56 -4.78 0.64 -0.53
N ASN A 57 -5.33 -0.44 0.06
CA ASN A 57 -6.54 -0.36 0.87
C ASN A 57 -6.34 0.45 2.17
N ASP A 58 -5.11 0.64 2.62
CA ASP A 58 -4.84 1.48 3.79
C ASP A 58 -5.16 2.96 3.52
N ILE A 59 -5.40 3.37 2.26
CA ILE A 59 -5.90 4.70 1.91
C ILE A 59 -7.27 5.00 2.55
N TYR A 60 -8.10 3.97 2.81
CA TYR A 60 -9.42 4.13 3.44
C TYR A 60 -9.32 4.48 4.93
N LYS A 61 -8.16 4.21 5.55
CA LYS A 61 -7.90 4.50 6.98
C LYS A 61 -7.43 5.94 7.21
N LEU A 62 -7.05 6.64 6.14
CA LEU A 62 -6.55 8.00 6.22
C LEU A 62 -7.69 8.97 6.59
N ASN A 63 -7.46 9.76 7.63
CA ASN A 63 -8.32 10.89 7.94
C ASN A 63 -8.05 12.07 6.98
N GLU A 64 -8.78 13.18 7.16
CA GLU A 64 -8.64 14.34 6.27
C GLU A 64 -7.22 14.94 6.27
N PHE A 65 -6.60 15.04 7.45
CA PHE A 65 -5.24 15.55 7.59
C PHE A 65 -4.22 14.65 6.88
N ASP A 66 -4.36 13.34 7.04
CA ASP A 66 -3.48 12.36 6.40
C ASP A 66 -3.65 12.37 4.88
N LEU A 67 -4.89 12.52 4.39
CA LEU A 67 -5.19 12.62 2.96
C LEU A 67 -4.58 13.89 2.34
N GLN A 68 -4.67 15.02 3.04
CA GLN A 68 -4.02 16.27 2.64
C GLN A 68 -2.49 16.17 2.69
N THR A 69 -1.94 15.43 3.65
CA THR A 69 -0.50 15.16 3.73
C THR A 69 -0.06 14.30 2.55
N LEU A 70 -0.83 13.27 2.20
CA LEU A 70 -0.58 12.43 1.03
C LEU A 70 -0.58 13.25 -0.26
N CYS A 71 -1.55 14.14 -0.48
CA CYS A 71 -1.67 14.90 -1.72
C CYS A 71 -0.51 15.89 -1.95
N ARG A 72 0.17 16.35 -0.89
CA ARG A 72 1.39 17.17 -1.01
C ARG A 72 2.60 16.39 -1.51
N ASN A 73 2.55 15.06 -1.41
CA ASN A 73 3.67 14.16 -1.74
C ASN A 73 3.41 13.31 -2.99
N VAL A 74 2.24 13.45 -3.61
CA VAL A 74 1.83 12.68 -4.79
C VAL A 74 1.39 13.65 -5.88
N HIS A 75 1.72 13.33 -7.14
CA HIS A 75 1.20 14.11 -8.26
C HIS A 75 -0.31 13.86 -8.47
N SER A 76 -1.10 14.91 -8.66
CA SER A 76 -2.56 14.84 -8.82
C SER A 76 -3.02 13.85 -9.89
N GLY A 77 -2.31 13.78 -11.02
CA GLY A 77 -2.60 12.80 -12.07
C GLY A 77 -2.47 11.34 -11.60
N VAL A 78 -1.45 11.04 -10.79
CA VAL A 78 -1.22 9.71 -10.22
C VAL A 78 -2.32 9.37 -9.23
N PHE A 79 -2.65 10.31 -8.34
CA PHE A 79 -3.73 10.12 -7.37
C PHE A 79 -5.08 9.87 -8.04
N GLY A 80 -5.42 10.68 -9.06
CA GLY A 80 -6.64 10.52 -9.85
C GLY A 80 -6.77 9.15 -10.51
N VAL A 81 -5.69 8.66 -11.13
CA VAL A 81 -5.67 7.31 -11.72
C VAL A 81 -5.78 6.22 -10.64
N ALA A 82 -5.11 6.37 -9.49
CA ALA A 82 -5.11 5.37 -8.43
C ALA A 82 -6.51 5.15 -7.81
N ILE A 83 -7.29 6.22 -7.62
CA ILE A 83 -8.63 6.16 -7.00
C ILE A 83 -9.75 5.82 -8.00
N ARG A 84 -9.45 5.73 -9.29
CA ARG A 84 -10.44 5.52 -10.35
C ARG A 84 -11.29 4.25 -10.17
N ALA A 85 -10.69 3.19 -9.66
CA ALA A 85 -11.38 1.92 -9.35
C ALA A 85 -11.82 1.81 -7.88
N CYS A 86 -11.81 2.89 -7.11
CA CYS A 86 -12.43 2.93 -5.77
C CYS A 86 -13.95 3.16 -5.89
N THR A 87 -14.66 3.02 -4.77
CA THR A 87 -16.10 3.33 -4.71
C THR A 87 -16.35 4.81 -5.01
N LEU A 88 -17.52 5.11 -5.60
CA LEU A 88 -17.91 6.49 -5.89
C LEU A 88 -17.97 7.37 -4.63
N GLU A 89 -18.41 6.79 -3.52
CA GLU A 89 -18.43 7.45 -2.22
C GLU A 89 -17.03 7.89 -1.79
N PHE A 90 -16.05 6.98 -1.88
CA PHE A 90 -14.66 7.30 -1.54
C PHE A 90 -14.05 8.32 -2.51
N GLN A 91 -14.32 8.20 -3.82
CA GLN A 91 -13.85 9.18 -4.81
C GLN A 91 -14.35 10.60 -4.47
N LYS A 92 -15.64 10.75 -4.15
CA LYS A 92 -16.23 12.03 -3.77
C LYS A 92 -15.61 12.57 -2.49
N LYS A 93 -15.57 11.75 -1.44
CA LYS A 93 -14.99 12.11 -0.13
C LYS A 93 -13.55 12.59 -0.32
N ALA A 94 -12.72 11.77 -0.97
CA ALA A 94 -11.32 12.08 -1.20
C ALA A 94 -11.16 13.40 -1.96
N LEU A 95 -11.84 13.58 -3.09
CA LEU A 95 -11.71 14.80 -3.89
C LEU A 95 -12.24 16.05 -3.17
N SER A 96 -13.27 15.93 -2.33
CA SER A 96 -13.79 17.06 -1.54
C SER A 96 -12.87 17.51 -0.40
N THR A 97 -12.04 16.60 0.12
CA THR A 97 -11.10 16.89 1.21
C THR A 97 -9.84 17.61 0.71
N LEU A 98 -9.51 17.48 -0.57
CA LEU A 98 -8.26 17.96 -1.15
C LEU A 98 -8.36 19.42 -1.63
N PRO A 99 -7.23 20.15 -1.73
CA PRO A 99 -7.22 21.49 -2.30
C PRO A 99 -7.82 21.50 -3.71
N ARG A 100 -8.65 22.52 -4.00
CA ARG A 100 -9.46 22.59 -5.23
C ARG A 100 -8.67 22.32 -6.51
N GLU A 101 -7.55 23.01 -6.70
CA GLU A 101 -6.72 22.84 -7.91
C GLU A 101 -6.19 21.40 -8.06
N TYR A 102 -5.78 20.80 -6.95
CA TYR A 102 -5.33 19.40 -6.94
C TYR A 102 -6.47 18.44 -7.24
N ALA A 103 -7.64 18.67 -6.65
CA ALA A 103 -8.84 17.85 -6.84
C ALA A 103 -9.33 17.91 -8.30
N GLU A 104 -9.37 19.09 -8.91
CA GLU A 104 -9.75 19.27 -10.32
C GLU A 104 -8.80 18.48 -11.24
N LYS A 105 -7.48 18.65 -11.10
CA LYS A 105 -6.48 17.90 -11.88
C LYS A 105 -6.59 16.39 -11.67
N SER A 106 -6.80 15.95 -10.42
CA SER A 106 -6.99 14.53 -10.09
C SER A 106 -8.26 13.98 -10.73
N TYR A 107 -9.36 14.74 -10.71
CA TYR A 107 -10.62 14.34 -11.33
C TYR A 107 -10.48 14.21 -12.85
N HIS A 108 -9.79 15.15 -13.52
CA HIS A 108 -9.53 15.05 -14.95
C HIS A 108 -8.72 13.79 -15.30
N ALA A 109 -7.65 13.51 -14.56
CA ALA A 109 -6.87 12.29 -14.75
C ALA A 109 -7.69 11.02 -14.47
N MET A 110 -8.52 11.04 -13.42
CA MET A 110 -9.43 9.96 -13.08
C MET A 110 -10.45 9.67 -14.19
N LYS A 111 -10.83 10.66 -15.01
CA LYS A 111 -11.80 10.52 -16.12
C LYS A 111 -11.15 10.34 -17.50
N ALA A 112 -9.85 10.53 -17.62
CA ALA A 112 -9.13 10.43 -18.89
C ALA A 112 -9.25 9.03 -19.51
N ARG A 113 -9.11 8.92 -20.82
CA ARG A 113 -8.98 7.62 -21.50
C ARG A 113 -7.58 7.08 -21.28
N LEU A 114 -7.49 5.83 -20.85
CA LEU A 114 -6.24 5.13 -20.60
C LEU A 114 -6.12 3.98 -21.59
N ASN A 115 -4.97 3.84 -22.26
CA ASN A 115 -4.76 2.75 -23.23
C ASN A 115 -4.68 1.38 -22.54
N ASN A 116 -4.09 1.32 -21.34
CA ASN A 116 -3.96 0.11 -20.51
C ASN A 116 -4.46 0.41 -19.09
N GLU A 117 -5.77 0.45 -18.90
CA GLU A 117 -6.41 0.95 -17.68
C GLU A 117 -5.95 0.21 -16.41
N ASN A 118 -6.00 -1.12 -16.40
CA ASN A 118 -5.62 -1.93 -15.24
C ASN A 118 -4.14 -1.75 -14.85
N ASP A 119 -3.23 -1.73 -15.82
CA ASP A 119 -1.79 -1.52 -15.58
C ASP A 119 -1.51 -0.11 -15.06
N SER A 120 -2.21 0.89 -15.61
CA SER A 120 -2.07 2.29 -15.20
C SER A 120 -2.56 2.49 -13.75
N ILE A 121 -3.70 1.87 -13.41
CA ILE A 121 -4.24 1.87 -12.04
C ILE A 121 -3.26 1.16 -11.10
N SER A 122 -2.75 -0.02 -11.48
CA SER A 122 -1.82 -0.79 -10.66
C SER A 122 -0.56 0.01 -10.32
N LYS A 123 0.10 0.58 -11.33
CA LYS A 123 1.30 1.42 -11.16
C LYS A 123 1.03 2.66 -10.32
N ALA A 124 -0.12 3.31 -10.54
CA ALA A 124 -0.50 4.47 -9.75
C ALA A 124 -0.73 4.11 -8.28
N ARG A 125 -1.41 2.99 -8.01
CA ARG A 125 -1.64 2.48 -6.66
C ARG A 125 -0.35 2.08 -5.96
N GLU A 126 0.57 1.43 -6.66
CA GLU A 126 1.90 1.11 -6.12
C GLU A 126 2.64 2.38 -5.68
N LYS A 127 2.58 3.44 -6.49
CA LYS A 127 3.17 4.73 -6.14
C LYS A 127 2.54 5.33 -4.88
N ILE A 128 1.21 5.24 -4.74
CA ILE A 128 0.51 5.67 -3.53
C ILE A 128 0.99 4.87 -2.30
N VAL A 129 1.08 3.55 -2.41
CA VAL A 129 1.56 2.67 -1.32
C VAL A 129 2.96 3.06 -0.87
N GLN A 130 3.89 3.27 -1.81
CA GLN A 130 5.25 3.69 -1.50
C GLN A 130 5.30 5.02 -0.74
N VAL A 131 4.45 5.99 -1.12
CA VAL A 131 4.37 7.28 -0.44
C VAL A 131 3.73 7.15 0.94
N ILE A 132 2.63 6.41 1.08
CA ILE A 132 2.00 6.14 2.37
C ILE A 132 3.00 5.47 3.32
N ALA A 133 3.72 4.44 2.86
CA ALA A 133 4.73 3.75 3.67
C ALA A 133 5.84 4.71 4.12
N THR A 134 6.32 5.58 3.22
CA THR A 134 7.33 6.59 3.54
C THR A 134 6.83 7.59 4.58
N LEU A 135 5.60 8.09 4.44
CA LEU A 135 5.00 9.05 5.35
C LEU A 135 4.68 8.43 6.72
N ASN A 136 4.22 7.17 6.73
CA ASN A 136 3.98 6.41 7.96
C ASN A 136 5.28 6.16 8.72
N ARG A 137 6.37 5.77 8.02
CA ARG A 137 7.71 5.63 8.62
C ARG A 137 8.19 6.94 9.26
N ARG A 138 7.90 8.08 8.63
CA ARG A 138 8.22 9.44 9.14
C ARG A 138 7.23 9.95 10.18
N GLN A 139 6.23 9.16 10.58
CA GLN A 139 5.16 9.55 11.50
C GLN A 139 4.34 10.76 11.04
N GLN A 140 4.30 11.03 9.73
CA GLN A 140 3.52 12.12 9.13
C GLN A 140 2.10 11.68 8.77
N ILE A 141 1.88 10.38 8.62
CA ILE A 141 0.58 9.73 8.46
C ILE A 141 0.47 8.64 9.51
N LYS A 142 -0.73 8.41 10.04
CA LYS A 142 -1.01 7.26 10.92
C LYS A 142 -2.00 6.32 10.26
N LEU A 143 -1.58 5.06 10.10
CA LEU A 143 -2.47 3.96 9.76
C LEU A 143 -3.00 3.40 11.08
N ASN A 144 -4.18 3.89 11.50
CA ASN A 144 -4.87 3.42 12.70
C ASN A 144 -5.59 2.10 12.44
#